data_AF-A0A316NL01-F1
#
_entry.id   AF-A0A316NL01-F1
#
_cell.length_a   1.000
_cell.length_b   1.000
_cell.length_c   1.000
_cell.angle_alpha   90.00
_cell.angle_beta   90.00
_cell.angle_gamma   90.00
#
_symmetry.space_group_name_H-M   'P 1'
#
loop_
_entity.id
_entity.type
_entity.pdbx_description
1 polymer ?
#
loop_
_entity_poly.entity_id
_entity_poly.type
_entity_poly.pdbx_seq_one_letter_code
_entity_poly.pdbx_strand_id
1 'polypeptide(L)'
;MIGFDSTCHSYLNTPAISSMEKPVSATWEDAMKIKHMADEYDAKIMVGFAHYYRPAYRKMLELVRTGMFGRPVNIAFSRLSPGFGFHAKNMTASWRTDPNLACGMTIESVLHDWKLITAMAGSFETISCNYTGTLESVPRFDNHTSISARLKNGAIATIAASWACDIPRCSRAYIGDKGSIFLTGEGMFEFTDLTWKTEDMPYAETLRLTD
;
A
#
# COMPACT_ATOMS: atom_id res chain seq x y z
N MET A 1 -2.30 14.43 10.29
CA MET A 1 -0.90 14.52 9.84
C MET A 1 -0.22 15.42 10.84
N ILE A 2 0.80 14.93 11.53
CA ILE A 2 1.47 15.71 12.58
C ILE A 2 2.34 16.72 11.85
N GLY A 3 2.03 18.00 11.96
CA GLY A 3 2.93 19.06 11.50
C GLY A 3 4.25 18.95 12.26
N PHE A 4 5.37 19.23 11.58
CA PHE A 4 6.73 19.10 12.11
C PHE A 4 7.04 20.22 13.14
N ASP A 5 6.25 20.28 14.22
CA ASP A 5 6.35 21.25 15.32
C ASP A 5 6.64 20.54 16.66
N SER A 6 6.68 21.32 17.74
CA SER A 6 6.94 20.93 19.15
C SER A 6 6.28 19.64 19.64
N THR A 7 5.23 19.17 18.98
CA THR A 7 4.53 17.92 19.22
C THR A 7 5.40 16.68 18.95
N CYS A 8 6.27 16.67 17.93
CA CYS A 8 7.13 15.50 17.66
C CYS A 8 8.27 15.34 18.70
N HIS A 9 8.84 16.45 19.16
CA HIS A 9 9.93 16.42 20.16
C HIS A 9 9.47 15.89 21.52
N SER A 10 8.25 16.19 21.96
CA SER A 10 7.75 15.76 23.26
C SER A 10 7.50 14.24 23.34
N TYR A 11 7.15 13.59 22.23
CA TYR A 11 6.88 12.14 22.20
C TYR A 11 8.13 11.26 22.10
N LEU A 12 9.24 11.77 21.56
CA LEU A 12 10.46 10.99 21.32
C LEU A 12 11.49 11.10 22.48
N ASN A 13 11.30 12.01 23.43
CA ASN A 13 12.19 12.26 24.57
C ASN A 13 12.14 11.21 25.70
N THR A 14 11.55 10.04 25.46
CA THR A 14 11.46 8.93 26.43
C THR A 14 11.64 7.63 25.66
N PRO A 15 12.34 6.60 26.19
CA PRO A 15 12.35 5.27 25.59
C PRO A 15 10.94 4.67 25.68
N ALA A 16 10.10 5.08 24.73
CA ALA A 16 8.69 4.78 24.63
C ALA A 16 8.42 4.31 23.20
N ILE A 17 7.52 3.34 23.06
CA ILE A 17 6.99 2.96 21.75
C ILE A 17 5.96 4.02 21.37
N SER A 18 6.31 4.88 20.42
CA SER A 18 5.37 5.86 19.87
C SER A 18 4.63 5.24 18.68
N SER A 19 3.31 5.32 18.66
CA SER A 19 2.51 4.95 17.49
C SER A 19 2.19 6.18 16.64
N MET A 20 2.16 6.00 15.32
CA MET A 20 1.81 7.04 14.36
C MET A 20 0.98 6.46 13.23
N GLU A 21 -0.03 7.21 12.79
CA GLU A 21 -0.78 6.85 11.59
C GLU A 21 0.03 7.04 10.32
N LYS A 22 -0.35 6.30 9.28
CA LYS A 22 0.17 6.53 7.93
C LYS A 22 -0.52 7.74 7.28
N PRO A 23 0.11 8.40 6.29
CA PRO A 23 1.55 8.40 6.04
C PRO A 23 2.29 9.13 7.18
N VAL A 24 3.57 8.76 7.39
CA VAL A 24 4.41 9.36 8.45
C VAL A 24 4.57 10.88 8.26
N SER A 25 4.60 11.34 7.00
CA SER A 25 4.55 12.75 6.64
C SER A 25 3.99 12.93 5.21
N ALA A 26 3.60 14.16 4.85
CA ALA A 26 3.32 14.54 3.46
C ALA A 26 4.60 14.77 2.63
N THR A 27 5.73 15.10 3.28
CA THR A 27 7.00 15.42 2.60
C THR A 27 8.07 14.40 2.95
N TRP A 28 9.01 14.23 2.01
CA TRP A 28 10.18 13.38 2.21
C TRP A 28 11.09 13.93 3.31
N GLU A 29 11.29 15.24 3.31
CA GLU A 29 12.15 15.96 4.23
C GLU A 29 11.70 15.74 5.67
N ASP A 30 10.40 15.92 5.95
CA ASP A 30 9.88 15.74 7.30
C ASP A 30 9.86 14.26 7.72
N ALA A 31 9.59 13.34 6.78
CA ALA A 31 9.72 11.91 7.06
C ALA A 31 11.16 11.54 7.47
N MET A 32 12.17 12.12 6.81
CA MET A 32 13.58 11.90 7.14
C MET A 32 13.98 12.55 8.47
N LYS A 33 13.42 13.71 8.82
CA LYS A 33 13.63 14.28 10.14
C LYS A 33 13.01 13.42 11.25
N ILE A 34 11.80 12.88 11.05
CA ILE A 34 11.18 11.92 12.00
C ILE A 34 12.09 10.71 12.17
N LYS A 35 12.62 10.16 11.07
CA LYS A 35 13.57 9.05 11.11
C LYS A 35 14.84 9.40 11.89
N HIS A 36 15.43 10.57 11.64
CA HIS A 36 16.64 11.01 12.32
C HIS A 36 16.43 11.16 13.82
N MET A 37 15.33 11.78 14.25
CA MET A 37 14.99 11.88 15.67
C MET A 37 14.77 10.49 16.29
N ALA A 38 14.11 9.57 15.57
CA ALA A 38 13.95 8.20 16.07
C ALA A 38 15.31 7.52 16.31
N ASP A 39 16.28 7.74 15.42
CA ASP A 39 17.64 7.22 15.58
C ASP A 39 18.39 7.92 16.73
N GLU A 40 18.28 9.24 16.86
CA GLU A 40 18.94 10.06 17.90
C GLU A 40 18.50 9.67 19.31
N TYR A 41 17.20 9.42 19.48
CA TYR A 41 16.60 9.10 20.78
C TYR A 41 16.40 7.59 21.03
N ASP A 42 16.89 6.72 20.15
CA ASP A 42 16.65 5.26 20.19
C ASP A 42 15.15 4.92 20.34
N ALA A 43 14.29 5.72 19.70
CA ALA A 43 12.84 5.60 19.81
C ALA A 43 12.29 4.57 18.84
N LYS A 44 11.35 3.74 19.31
CA LYS A 44 10.67 2.75 18.48
C LYS A 44 9.35 3.31 17.96
N ILE A 45 9.30 3.65 16.68
CA ILE A 45 8.07 4.17 16.05
C ILE A 45 7.32 3.04 15.34
N MET A 46 6.07 2.82 15.75
CA MET A 46 5.15 1.91 15.06
C MET A 46 4.24 2.70 14.12
N VAL A 47 4.31 2.40 12.82
CA VAL A 47 3.45 3.01 11.80
C VAL A 47 2.20 2.16 11.57
N GLY A 48 1.02 2.79 11.60
CA GLY A 48 -0.32 2.18 11.50
C GLY A 48 -0.69 1.60 10.15
N PHE A 49 0.02 0.57 9.66
CA PHE A 49 -0.36 -0.18 8.47
C PHE A 49 -1.48 -1.19 8.75
N ALA A 50 -2.66 -0.72 9.16
CA ALA A 50 -3.76 -1.60 9.60
C ALA A 50 -4.12 -2.68 8.56
N HIS A 51 -4.12 -2.35 7.27
CA HIS A 51 -4.47 -3.31 6.22
C HIS A 51 -3.50 -4.48 6.13
N TYR A 52 -2.22 -4.29 6.47
CA TYR A 52 -1.21 -5.36 6.51
C TYR A 52 -1.60 -6.52 7.45
N TYR A 53 -2.45 -6.25 8.44
CA TYR A 53 -2.92 -7.23 9.43
C TYR A 53 -4.29 -7.84 9.09
N ARG A 54 -4.92 -7.48 7.95
CA ARG A 54 -6.18 -8.11 7.53
C ARG A 54 -6.00 -9.62 7.36
N PRO A 55 -6.97 -10.45 7.80
CA PRO A 55 -6.88 -11.92 7.70
C PRO A 55 -6.51 -12.42 6.30
N ALA A 56 -7.14 -11.86 5.27
CA ALA A 56 -6.85 -12.16 3.86
C ALA A 56 -5.37 -11.98 3.48
N TYR A 57 -4.77 -10.84 3.84
CA TYR A 57 -3.36 -10.55 3.57
C TYR A 57 -2.44 -11.44 4.40
N ARG A 58 -2.81 -11.69 5.66
CA ARG A 58 -2.04 -12.58 6.54
C ARG A 58 -1.99 -14.00 5.99
N LYS A 59 -3.11 -14.51 5.49
CA LYS A 59 -3.16 -15.85 4.89
C LYS A 59 -2.38 -15.94 3.58
N MET A 60 -2.49 -14.92 2.72
CA MET A 60 -1.66 -14.84 1.50
C MET A 60 -0.16 -14.81 1.85
N LEU A 61 0.25 -13.97 2.81
CA LEU A 61 1.64 -13.88 3.26
C LEU A 61 2.15 -15.18 3.87
N GLU A 62 1.32 -15.89 4.65
CA GLU A 62 1.63 -17.20 5.21
C GLU A 62 2.00 -18.19 4.09
N LEU A 63 1.16 -18.30 3.05
CA LEU A 63 1.40 -19.19 1.92
C LEU A 63 2.63 -18.79 1.10
N VAL A 64 2.81 -17.50 0.81
CA VAL A 64 4.00 -17.01 0.10
C VAL A 64 5.29 -17.36 0.85
N ARG A 65 5.29 -17.25 2.19
CA ARG A 65 6.46 -17.53 3.04
C ARG A 65 6.86 -18.99 3.13
N THR A 66 5.98 -19.92 2.74
CA THR A 66 6.36 -21.34 2.63
C THR A 66 7.42 -21.58 1.55
N GLY A 67 7.55 -20.66 0.59
CA GLY A 67 8.44 -20.80 -0.56
C GLY A 67 7.88 -21.70 -1.67
N MET A 68 6.66 -22.22 -1.53
CA MET A 68 6.08 -23.17 -2.50
C MET A 68 5.86 -22.59 -3.91
N PHE A 69 5.78 -21.27 -4.04
CA PHE A 69 5.67 -20.59 -5.34
C PHE A 69 7.03 -20.30 -5.99
N GLY A 70 8.14 -20.61 -5.30
CA GLY A 70 9.49 -20.33 -5.78
C GLY A 70 9.88 -18.85 -5.71
N ARG A 71 10.83 -18.47 -6.55
CA ARG A 71 11.35 -17.09 -6.61
C ARG A 71 10.32 -16.18 -7.29
N PRO A 72 10.13 -14.94 -6.81
CA PRO A 72 9.17 -14.03 -7.42
C PRO A 72 9.60 -13.68 -8.84
N VAL A 73 8.66 -13.76 -9.77
CA VAL A 73 8.79 -13.29 -11.16
C VAL A 73 8.02 -11.98 -11.32
N ASN A 74 6.77 -11.95 -10.84
CA ASN A 74 5.92 -10.78 -10.92
C ASN A 74 5.00 -10.65 -9.70
N ILE A 75 4.82 -9.40 -9.25
CA ILE A 75 3.79 -9.01 -8.28
C ILE A 75 2.85 -8.05 -9.00
N ALA A 76 1.56 -8.37 -9.07
CA ALA A 76 0.59 -7.56 -9.82
C ALA A 76 -0.61 -7.23 -8.95
N PHE A 77 -0.73 -5.96 -8.58
CA PHE A 77 -1.80 -5.45 -7.73
C PHE A 77 -2.72 -4.54 -8.53
N SER A 78 -4.02 -4.76 -8.39
CA SER A 78 -5.05 -3.87 -8.92
C SER A 78 -6.01 -3.49 -7.79
N ARG A 79 -6.28 -2.19 -7.62
CA ARG A 79 -7.27 -1.70 -6.65
C ARG A 79 -8.05 -0.54 -7.26
N LEU A 80 -9.18 -0.90 -7.85
CA LEU A 80 -10.07 0.02 -8.54
C LEU A 80 -11.36 0.08 -7.72
N SER A 81 -11.80 1.25 -7.30
CA SER A 81 -13.03 1.40 -6.50
C SER A 81 -13.38 2.88 -6.39
N PRO A 82 -14.64 3.26 -6.15
CA PRO A 82 -14.95 4.65 -5.89
C PRO A 82 -14.29 5.09 -4.58
N GLY A 83 -13.66 6.25 -4.59
CA GLY A 83 -12.97 6.78 -3.40
C GLY A 83 -13.11 8.29 -3.25
N PHE A 84 -12.24 8.87 -2.43
CA PHE A 84 -12.29 10.30 -2.14
C PHE A 84 -12.14 11.13 -3.42
N GLY A 85 -13.02 12.13 -3.57
CA GLY A 85 -13.03 13.03 -4.72
C GLY A 85 -13.70 12.46 -5.98
N PHE A 86 -14.16 11.21 -5.98
CA PHE A 86 -14.87 10.65 -7.13
C PHE A 86 -16.26 11.26 -7.27
N HIS A 87 -16.63 11.67 -8.49
CA HIS A 87 -17.84 12.44 -8.83
C HIS A 87 -18.03 13.79 -8.09
N ALA A 88 -17.11 14.16 -7.21
CA ALA A 88 -17.18 15.41 -6.48
C ALA A 88 -16.84 16.57 -7.43
N LYS A 89 -17.61 17.67 -7.35
CA LYS A 89 -17.21 18.94 -7.95
C LYS A 89 -16.17 19.66 -7.08
N ASN A 90 -16.37 19.57 -5.76
CA ASN A 90 -15.51 20.13 -4.72
C ASN A 90 -15.43 19.15 -3.55
N MET A 91 -14.33 19.21 -2.79
CA MET A 91 -14.20 18.53 -1.51
C MET A 91 -14.35 19.52 -0.35
N THR A 92 -14.94 19.06 0.75
CA THR A 92 -14.99 19.83 1.99
C THR A 92 -13.58 20.15 2.47
N ALA A 93 -13.39 21.37 2.98
CA ALA A 93 -12.12 21.82 3.53
C ALA A 93 -11.57 20.82 4.56
N SER A 94 -10.39 20.29 4.29
CA SER A 94 -9.66 19.35 5.16
C SER A 94 -8.19 19.35 4.80
N TRP A 95 -7.37 18.56 5.50
CA TRP A 95 -5.97 18.35 5.13
C TRP A 95 -5.79 17.78 3.71
N ARG A 96 -6.81 17.12 3.12
CA ARG A 96 -6.76 16.64 1.73
C ARG A 96 -6.96 17.74 0.70
N THR A 97 -7.50 18.89 1.10
CA THR A 97 -7.71 20.06 0.23
C THR A 97 -6.69 21.17 0.49
N ASP A 98 -5.85 21.03 1.52
CA ASP A 98 -4.77 21.97 1.83
C ASP A 98 -3.58 21.71 0.88
N PRO A 99 -3.13 22.68 0.07
CA PRO A 99 -2.03 22.49 -0.88
C PRO A 99 -0.69 22.05 -0.26
N ASN A 100 -0.49 22.28 1.05
CA ASN A 100 0.73 21.90 1.77
C ASN A 100 0.64 20.51 2.40
N LEU A 101 -0.57 19.96 2.58
CA LEU A 101 -0.81 18.67 3.24
C LEU A 101 -1.37 17.60 2.28
N ALA A 102 -1.99 18.02 1.17
CA ALA A 102 -2.56 17.13 0.19
C ALA A 102 -1.47 16.32 -0.52
N CYS A 103 -1.55 15.00 -0.41
CA CYS A 103 -0.60 14.05 -1.01
C CYS A 103 -1.25 13.05 -1.98
N GLY A 104 -2.58 13.06 -2.07
CA GLY A 104 -3.35 12.22 -3.00
C GLY A 104 -3.33 10.72 -2.67
N MET A 105 -4.04 9.95 -3.50
CA MET A 105 -4.19 8.50 -3.34
C MET A 105 -2.85 7.76 -3.47
N THR A 106 -1.99 8.19 -4.39
CA THR A 106 -0.69 7.55 -4.65
C THR A 106 0.17 7.52 -3.38
N ILE A 107 0.13 8.57 -2.56
CA ILE A 107 0.83 8.55 -1.29
C ILE A 107 -0.06 7.93 -0.21
N GLU A 108 -1.24 8.48 0.03
CA GLU A 108 -2.10 8.13 1.17
C GLU A 108 -2.51 6.65 1.21
N SER A 109 -2.76 6.06 0.05
CA SER A 109 -3.42 4.78 -0.09
C SER A 109 -2.48 3.70 -0.59
N VAL A 110 -1.69 3.98 -1.62
CA VAL A 110 -0.82 2.98 -2.25
C VAL A 110 0.36 2.57 -1.36
N LEU A 111 0.67 3.33 -0.32
CA LEU A 111 1.65 2.90 0.71
C LEU A 111 1.28 1.55 1.35
N HIS A 112 -0.01 1.19 1.42
CA HIS A 112 -0.44 -0.13 1.91
C HIS A 112 0.00 -1.25 0.97
N ASP A 113 -0.06 -1.00 -0.34
CA ASP A 113 0.36 -1.90 -1.39
C ASP A 113 1.88 -2.10 -1.34
N TRP A 114 2.65 -1.01 -1.16
CA TRP A 114 4.11 -1.09 -0.97
C TRP A 114 4.51 -1.92 0.23
N LYS A 115 3.81 -1.76 1.36
CA LYS A 115 4.07 -2.54 2.56
C LYS A 115 3.86 -4.04 2.33
N LEU A 116 2.81 -4.41 1.59
CA LEU A 116 2.54 -5.81 1.28
C LEU A 116 3.54 -6.39 0.26
N ILE A 117 3.87 -5.65 -0.80
CA ILE A 117 4.87 -6.07 -1.80
C ILE A 117 6.22 -6.32 -1.13
N THR A 118 6.70 -5.37 -0.32
CA THR A 118 8.00 -5.50 0.36
C THR A 118 8.05 -6.68 1.32
N ALA A 119 6.93 -7.01 1.97
CA ALA A 119 6.84 -8.18 2.84
C ALA A 119 6.78 -9.53 2.10
N MET A 120 6.31 -9.55 0.84
CA MET A 120 6.23 -10.76 0.02
C MET A 120 7.48 -11.00 -0.82
N ALA A 121 8.04 -9.94 -1.42
CA ALA A 121 9.00 -10.04 -2.51
C ALA A 121 10.25 -9.16 -2.34
N GLY A 122 10.39 -8.45 -1.20
CA GLY A 122 11.57 -7.65 -0.89
C GLY A 122 11.52 -6.22 -1.45
N SER A 123 12.64 -5.50 -1.32
CA SER A 123 12.71 -4.06 -1.57
C SER A 123 12.71 -3.68 -3.06
N PHE A 124 12.19 -2.49 -3.33
CA PHE A 124 12.26 -1.85 -4.65
C PHE A 124 13.70 -1.42 -5.01
N GLU A 125 13.99 -1.41 -6.31
CA GLU A 125 15.23 -0.94 -6.92
C GLU A 125 14.96 0.31 -7.78
N THR A 126 14.06 0.21 -8.75
CA THR A 126 13.61 1.33 -9.59
C THR A 126 12.10 1.39 -9.67
N ILE A 127 11.55 2.60 -9.84
CA ILE A 127 10.11 2.85 -9.92
C ILE A 127 9.85 3.83 -11.07
N SER A 128 8.84 3.54 -11.88
CA SER A 128 8.25 4.42 -12.88
C SER A 128 6.77 4.53 -12.58
N CYS A 129 6.23 5.76 -12.61
CA CYS A 129 4.86 6.04 -12.21
C CYS A 129 4.25 7.11 -13.12
N ASN A 130 2.98 6.92 -13.47
CA ASN A 130 2.11 7.98 -13.96
C ASN A 130 0.89 8.07 -13.05
N TYR A 131 0.47 9.29 -12.72
CA TYR A 131 -0.69 9.54 -11.89
C TYR A 131 -1.52 10.69 -12.46
N THR A 132 -2.79 10.75 -12.09
CA THR A 132 -3.69 11.85 -12.44
C THR A 132 -4.74 12.05 -11.36
N GLY A 133 -5.31 13.26 -11.33
CA GLY A 133 -6.43 13.62 -10.46
C GLY A 133 -7.63 14.05 -11.30
N THR A 134 -8.83 13.66 -10.88
CA THR A 134 -10.07 14.08 -11.56
C THR A 134 -10.75 15.29 -10.92
N LEU A 135 -10.16 15.89 -9.89
CA LEU A 135 -10.75 17.00 -9.14
C LEU A 135 -9.97 18.30 -9.38
N GLU A 136 -10.47 19.14 -10.26
CA GLU A 136 -9.81 20.40 -10.65
C GLU A 136 -9.64 21.38 -9.48
N SER A 137 -10.56 21.37 -8.52
CA SER A 137 -10.50 22.24 -7.34
C SER A 137 -9.38 21.87 -6.35
N VAL A 138 -8.76 20.70 -6.50
CA VAL A 138 -7.64 20.24 -5.66
C VAL A 138 -6.55 19.63 -6.56
N PRO A 139 -5.81 20.43 -7.34
CA PRO A 139 -4.93 19.93 -8.40
C PRO A 139 -3.72 19.11 -7.90
N ARG A 140 -3.40 19.18 -6.60
CA ARG A 140 -2.35 18.37 -5.94
C ARG A 140 -2.84 17.01 -5.47
N PHE A 141 -4.13 16.72 -5.58
CA PHE A 141 -4.72 15.47 -5.12
C PHE A 141 -4.94 14.53 -6.30
N ASP A 142 -4.03 13.57 -6.47
CA ASP A 142 -4.23 12.48 -7.41
C ASP A 142 -5.25 11.47 -6.83
N ASN A 143 -6.00 10.83 -7.73
CA ASN A 143 -6.94 9.77 -7.37
C ASN A 143 -6.89 8.60 -8.36
N HIS A 144 -5.86 8.57 -9.21
CA HIS A 144 -5.58 7.51 -10.15
C HIS A 144 -4.07 7.38 -10.36
N THR A 145 -3.55 6.15 -10.37
CA THR A 145 -2.12 5.89 -10.58
C THR A 145 -1.85 4.54 -11.22
N SER A 146 -0.79 4.51 -12.02
CA SER A 146 -0.23 3.32 -12.64
C SER A 146 1.28 3.31 -12.42
N ILE A 147 1.74 2.28 -11.71
CA ILE A 147 3.12 2.14 -11.24
C ILE A 147 3.70 0.84 -11.77
N SER A 148 4.93 0.92 -12.27
CA SER A 148 5.79 -0.23 -12.59
C SER A 148 7.12 -0.08 -11.86
N ALA A 149 7.56 -1.15 -11.19
CA ALA A 149 8.78 -1.14 -10.41
C ALA A 149 9.61 -2.41 -10.64
N ARG A 150 10.93 -2.26 -10.58
CA ARG A 150 11.86 -3.38 -10.46
C ARG A 150 12.20 -3.59 -8.99
N LEU A 151 12.17 -4.84 -8.53
CA LEU A 151 12.64 -5.24 -7.21
C LEU A 151 14.11 -5.65 -7.26
N LYS A 152 14.83 -5.54 -6.14
CA LYS A 152 16.27 -5.88 -6.06
C LYS A 152 16.60 -7.33 -6.39
N ASN A 153 15.63 -8.23 -6.33
CA ASN A 153 15.78 -9.64 -6.71
C ASN A 153 15.46 -9.90 -8.20
N GLY A 154 15.21 -8.86 -9.00
CA GLY A 154 14.94 -8.95 -10.43
C GLY A 154 13.46 -9.08 -10.80
N ALA A 155 12.57 -9.31 -9.83
CA ALA A 155 11.13 -9.37 -10.06
C ALA A 155 10.55 -8.01 -10.47
N ILE A 156 9.41 -8.02 -11.15
CA ILE A 156 8.68 -6.82 -11.56
C ILE A 156 7.43 -6.68 -10.69
N ALA A 157 7.20 -5.50 -10.13
CA ALA A 157 5.98 -5.17 -9.41
C ALA A 157 5.14 -4.15 -10.18
N THR A 158 3.84 -4.40 -10.34
CA THR A 158 2.89 -3.45 -10.94
C THR A 158 1.77 -3.13 -9.96
N ILE A 159 1.39 -1.85 -9.91
CA ILE A 159 0.24 -1.38 -9.13
C ILE A 159 -0.61 -0.51 -10.03
N ALA A 160 -1.84 -0.94 -10.28
CA ALA A 160 -2.89 -0.10 -10.85
C ALA A 160 -3.87 0.25 -9.73
N ALA A 161 -3.99 1.53 -9.39
CA ALA A 161 -4.95 1.96 -8.38
C ALA A 161 -5.79 3.13 -8.89
N SER A 162 -7.07 3.13 -8.54
CA SER A 162 -8.00 4.19 -8.93
C SER A 162 -9.08 4.34 -7.87
N TRP A 163 -9.22 5.56 -7.37
CA TRP A 163 -10.43 6.05 -6.70
C TRP A 163 -11.45 6.59 -7.71
N ALA A 164 -11.05 6.76 -8.97
CA ALA A 164 -11.90 7.20 -10.06
C ALA A 164 -12.52 6.04 -10.87
N CYS A 165 -12.94 4.96 -10.19
CA CYS A 165 -13.54 3.80 -10.85
C CYS A 165 -14.85 3.44 -10.16
N ASP A 166 -15.95 3.45 -10.89
CA ASP A 166 -17.29 3.24 -10.32
C ASP A 166 -17.56 1.77 -9.95
N ILE A 167 -16.90 0.84 -10.65
CA ILE A 167 -17.05 -0.60 -10.43
C ILE A 167 -15.88 -1.07 -9.56
N PRO A 168 -16.11 -1.40 -8.28
CA PRO A 168 -15.01 -1.83 -7.43
C PRO A 168 -14.53 -3.24 -7.79
N ARG A 169 -13.21 -3.36 -7.87
CA ARG A 169 -12.46 -4.59 -8.12
C ARG A 169 -11.11 -4.50 -7.43
N CYS A 170 -10.74 -5.53 -6.69
CA CYS A 170 -9.44 -5.62 -6.04
C CYS A 170 -8.81 -6.97 -6.33
N SER A 171 -7.53 -6.95 -6.71
CA SER A 171 -6.72 -8.14 -6.90
C SER A 171 -5.29 -7.93 -6.41
N ARG A 172 -4.71 -8.99 -5.88
CA ARG A 172 -3.31 -9.09 -5.48
C ARG A 172 -2.76 -10.40 -5.98
N ALA A 173 -1.75 -10.35 -6.84
CA ALA A 173 -1.09 -11.54 -7.34
C ALA A 173 0.36 -11.59 -6.87
N TYR A 174 0.80 -12.77 -6.44
CA TYR A 174 2.20 -13.16 -6.39
C TYR A 174 2.40 -14.27 -7.41
N ILE A 175 3.31 -14.06 -8.35
CA ILE A 175 3.65 -15.01 -9.41
C ILE A 175 5.13 -15.34 -9.22
N GLY A 176 5.43 -16.59 -8.92
CA GLY A 176 6.79 -17.11 -8.84
C GLY A 176 7.07 -18.16 -9.91
N ASP A 177 8.32 -18.63 -9.95
CA ASP A 177 8.78 -19.59 -10.97
C ASP A 177 8.28 -21.02 -10.75
N LYS A 178 7.62 -21.31 -9.62
CA LYS A 178 7.04 -22.63 -9.28
C LYS A 178 5.54 -22.60 -9.00
N GLY A 179 4.90 -21.44 -9.14
CA GLY A 179 3.47 -21.30 -8.88
C GLY A 179 3.02 -19.87 -8.68
N SER A 180 1.73 -19.70 -8.41
CA SER A 180 1.12 -18.39 -8.22
C SER A 180 -0.03 -18.43 -7.23
N ILE A 181 -0.28 -17.29 -6.60
CA ILE A 181 -1.40 -17.05 -5.70
C ILE A 181 -2.07 -15.71 -6.02
N PHE A 182 -3.39 -15.73 -6.03
CA PHE A 182 -4.27 -14.61 -6.33
C PHE A 182 -5.23 -14.42 -5.17
N LEU A 183 -5.25 -13.22 -4.62
CA LEU A 183 -6.28 -12.75 -3.70
C LEU A 183 -7.17 -11.77 -4.45
N THR A 184 -8.47 -12.05 -4.54
CA THR A 184 -9.43 -11.26 -5.33
C THR A 184 -10.66 -10.89 -4.51
N GLY A 185 -11.32 -9.81 -4.90
CA GLY A 185 -12.63 -9.42 -4.35
C GLY A 185 -13.28 -8.25 -5.07
N GLU A 186 -14.49 -7.92 -4.62
CA GLU A 186 -15.39 -6.96 -5.27
C GLU A 186 -15.43 -5.58 -4.61
N GLY A 187 -14.73 -5.39 -3.49
CA GLY A 187 -14.60 -4.11 -2.81
C GLY A 187 -13.15 -3.60 -2.79
N MET A 188 -12.93 -2.36 -2.36
CA MET A 188 -11.59 -1.75 -2.32
C MET A 188 -10.58 -2.56 -1.47
N PHE A 189 -11.06 -3.13 -0.37
CA PHE A 189 -10.29 -3.95 0.57
C PHE A 189 -11.07 -5.18 1.04
N GLU A 190 -12.13 -5.53 0.32
CA GLU A 190 -12.94 -6.73 0.57
C GLU A 190 -12.44 -7.81 -0.36
N PHE A 191 -12.09 -8.96 0.22
CA PHE A 191 -11.50 -10.08 -0.51
C PHE A 191 -12.35 -11.31 -0.27
N THR A 192 -12.77 -11.95 -1.36
CA THR A 192 -13.69 -13.09 -1.35
C THR A 192 -12.94 -14.40 -1.52
N ASP A 193 -11.90 -14.40 -2.36
CA ASP A 193 -11.24 -15.63 -2.79
C ASP A 193 -9.73 -15.49 -2.73
N LEU A 194 -9.09 -16.51 -2.14
CA LEU A 194 -7.65 -16.73 -2.21
C LEU A 194 -7.41 -18.02 -3.00
N THR A 195 -6.93 -17.90 -4.22
CA THR A 195 -6.71 -19.02 -5.15
C THR A 195 -5.22 -19.20 -5.42
N TRP A 196 -4.72 -20.43 -5.39
CA TRP A 196 -3.32 -20.71 -5.71
C TRP A 196 -3.14 -22.04 -6.43
N LYS A 197 -2.00 -22.16 -7.12
CA LYS A 197 -1.54 -23.39 -7.76
C LYS A 197 -0.02 -23.40 -7.79
N THR A 198 0.58 -24.56 -7.56
CA THR A 198 2.02 -24.81 -7.79
C THR A 198 2.25 -25.78 -8.95
N GLU A 199 3.51 -25.97 -9.32
CA GLU A 199 3.94 -26.93 -10.35
C GLU A 199 3.50 -28.37 -10.03
N ASP A 200 3.49 -28.75 -8.75
CA ASP A 200 3.16 -30.10 -8.29
C ASP A 200 1.64 -30.33 -8.09
N MET A 201 0.83 -29.28 -8.16
CA MET A 201 -0.63 -29.39 -7.96
C MET A 201 -1.33 -29.70 -9.29
N PRO A 202 -2.22 -30.72 -9.33
CA PRO A 202 -2.97 -31.05 -10.55
C PRO A 202 -4.00 -29.97 -10.91
N TYR A 203 -4.58 -29.30 -9.91
CA TYR A 203 -5.57 -28.24 -10.07
C TYR A 203 -5.28 -27.08 -9.10
N ALA A 204 -5.85 -25.92 -9.38
CA ALA A 204 -5.80 -24.80 -8.43
C ALA A 204 -6.72 -25.08 -7.23
N GLU A 205 -6.31 -24.61 -6.05
CA GLU A 205 -7.13 -24.60 -4.84
C GLU A 205 -7.62 -23.19 -4.55
N THR A 206 -8.85 -23.08 -4.04
CA THR A 206 -9.46 -21.80 -3.65
C THR A 206 -9.96 -21.88 -2.22
N LEU A 207 -9.49 -20.97 -1.38
CA LEU A 207 -10.05 -20.68 -0.08
C LEU A 207 -11.01 -19.50 -0.21
N ARG A 208 -12.29 -19.72 0.08
CA ARG A 208 -13.25 -18.61 0.25
C ARG A 208 -13.06 -17.98 1.61
N LEU A 209 -12.90 -16.66 1.61
CA LEU A 209 -12.78 -15.85 2.80
C LEU A 209 -14.19 -15.40 3.18
N THR A 210 -14.70 -15.91 4.30
CA THR A 210 -15.92 -15.38 4.92
C THR A 210 -15.52 -14.21 5.82
N ASP A 211 -16.18 -13.07 5.64
CA ASP A 211 -16.04 -11.89 6.49
C ASP A 211 -16.37 -12.17 7.96
#